data_AF-A0A9W8MXP8-F1
#
_entry.id   AF-A0A9W8MXP8-F1
#
_cell.length_a   1.000
_cell.length_b   1.000
_cell.length_c   1.000
_cell.angle_alpha   90.00
_cell.angle_beta   90.00
_cell.angle_gamma   90.00
#
_symmetry.space_group_name_H-M   'P 1'
#
loop_
_entity.id
_entity.type
_entity.pdbx_description
1 polymer ?
#
loop_
_entity_poly.entity_id
_entity_poly.type
_entity_poly.pdbx_seq_one_letter_code
_entity_poly.pdbx_strand_id
1 'polypeptide(L)'
;MINAYGVADTIVADWQKGQEVEESEVKAEEQGIGLAEDPQVHDLPPLSVSPDLESFPEEVEKGLREKQVTQYADWRKIDAEEIRRGEALGKERERMRWSEAHRLLAH
;
A
#
# COMPACT_ATOMS: atom_id res chain seq x y z
N MET A 1 -21.33 -29.07 8.64
CA MET A 1 -20.23 -28.62 7.75
C MET A 1 -20.59 -27.22 7.31
N ILE A 2 -19.81 -26.21 7.69
CA ILE A 2 -20.11 -24.81 7.35
C ILE A 2 -19.89 -24.64 5.83
N ASN A 3 -20.90 -24.13 5.13
CA ASN A 3 -20.83 -23.81 3.70
C ASN A 3 -20.55 -22.31 3.52
N ALA A 4 -20.25 -21.89 2.29
CA ALA A 4 -19.87 -20.49 1.99
C ALA A 4 -20.96 -19.47 2.41
N TYR A 5 -22.24 -19.86 2.32
CA TYR A 5 -23.36 -19.03 2.76
C TYR A 5 -23.39 -18.85 4.28
N GLY A 6 -23.11 -19.91 5.05
CA GLY A 6 -23.02 -19.82 6.51
C GLY A 6 -21.87 -18.94 7.01
N VAL A 7 -20.76 -18.86 6.25
CA VAL A 7 -19.68 -17.91 6.53
C VAL A 7 -20.14 -16.47 6.26
N ALA A 8 -20.83 -16.23 5.14
CA ALA A 8 -21.36 -14.91 4.81
C ALA A 8 -22.37 -14.42 5.86
N ASP A 9 -23.29 -15.28 6.30
CA ASP A 9 -24.29 -14.95 7.33
C ASP A 9 -23.62 -14.61 8.67
N THR A 10 -22.53 -15.31 9.01
CA THR A 10 -21.77 -15.05 10.24
C THR A 10 -21.08 -13.68 10.18
N ILE A 11 -20.47 -13.32 9.03
CA ILE A 11 -19.83 -12.01 8.84
C ILE A 11 -20.87 -10.87 8.94
N VAL A 12 -22.04 -11.04 8.32
CA VAL A 12 -23.11 -10.02 8.37
C VAL A 12 -23.66 -9.88 9.79
N ALA A 13 -23.89 -10.99 10.49
CA ALA A 13 -24.37 -10.97 11.88
C ALA A 13 -23.36 -10.33 12.83
N ASP A 14 -22.06 -10.57 12.64
CA ASP A 14 -21.00 -9.98 13.46
C ASP A 14 -20.88 -8.47 13.24
N TRP A 15 -21.01 -8.02 11.98
CA TRP A 15 -21.04 -6.59 11.64
C TRP A 15 -22.26 -5.87 12.24
N GLN A 16 -23.46 -6.45 12.13
CA GLN A 16 -24.68 -5.87 12.72
C GLN A 16 -24.61 -5.78 14.24
N LYS A 17 -24.03 -6.80 14.88
CA LYS A 17 -23.83 -6.81 16.33
C LYS A 17 -22.81 -5.76 16.78
N GLY A 18 -21.79 -5.48 15.96
CA GLY A 18 -20.87 -4.36 16.18
C GLY A 18 -21.57 -3.00 16.15
N GLN A 19 -22.49 -2.78 15.21
CA GLN A 19 -23.27 -1.52 15.12
C GLN A 19 -24.23 -1.31 16.31
N GLU A 20 -24.87 -2.36 16.81
CA GLU A 20 -25.76 -2.26 17.99
C GLU A 20 -25.01 -1.90 19.27
N VAL A 21 -23.73 -2.30 19.38
CA VAL A 21 -22.84 -1.95 20.49
C VAL A 21 -22.40 -0.48 20.38
N GLU A 22 -22.04 0.00 19.18
CA GLU A 22 -21.69 1.41 18.94
C GLU A 22 -22.88 2.36 19.24
N GLU A 23 -24.10 2.05 18.80
CA GLU A 23 -25.28 2.90 19.12
C GLU A 23 -25.65 2.92 20.62
N SER A 24 -25.28 1.87 21.36
CA SER A 24 -25.49 1.77 22.80
C SER A 24 -24.40 2.50 23.60
N GLU A 25 -23.16 2.50 23.12
CA GLU A 25 -22.02 3.20 23.71
C GLU A 25 -22.10 4.72 23.51
N VAL A 26 -22.60 5.19 22.35
CA VAL A 26 -22.80 6.63 22.07
C VAL A 26 -23.78 7.30 23.07
N LYS A 27 -24.69 6.54 23.68
CA LYS A 27 -25.59 7.06 24.74
C LYS A 27 -24.97 7.09 26.14
N ALA A 28 -23.90 6.33 26.36
CA ALA A 28 -23.20 6.28 27.64
C ALA A 28 -22.04 7.29 27.72
N GLU A 29 -21.51 7.74 26.57
CA GLU A 29 -20.34 8.63 26.48
C GLU A 29 -20.62 10.14 26.69
N GLU A 30 -21.88 10.56 26.88
CA GLU A 30 -22.16 11.93 27.38
C GLU A 30 -21.70 12.15 28.84
N GLN A 31 -21.29 11.08 29.55
CA GLN A 31 -20.76 11.17 30.91
C GLN A 31 -19.34 10.63 31.01
N GLY A 32 -18.43 11.32 30.33
CA GLY A 32 -17.06 11.62 30.78
C GLY A 32 -16.23 10.45 31.28
N ILE A 33 -15.29 10.00 30.46
CA ILE A 33 -13.87 9.78 30.79
C ILE A 33 -13.13 9.81 29.43
N GLY A 34 -12.18 10.72 29.29
CA GLY A 34 -11.48 10.99 28.04
C GLY A 34 -10.74 9.76 27.50
N LEU A 35 -11.24 9.23 26.38
CA LEU A 35 -10.45 8.49 25.41
C LEU A 35 -9.78 9.54 24.53
N ALA A 36 -8.44 9.55 24.51
CA ALA A 36 -7.70 10.37 23.58
C ALA A 36 -8.22 10.07 22.17
N GLU A 37 -8.80 11.07 21.51
CA GLU A 37 -9.17 11.02 20.10
C GLU A 37 -7.99 10.47 19.32
N ASP A 38 -8.18 9.35 18.62
CA ASP A 38 -7.19 8.84 17.68
C ASP A 38 -7.05 9.89 16.56
N PRO A 39 -5.97 10.68 16.51
CA PRO A 39 -5.90 11.83 15.63
C PRO A 39 -5.41 11.34 14.26
N GLN A 40 -6.15 10.47 13.58
CA GLN A 40 -5.63 9.85 12.36
C GLN A 40 -6.71 9.09 11.59
N VAL A 41 -7.63 9.79 10.91
CA VAL A 41 -7.91 9.70 9.45
C VAL A 41 -9.04 10.66 9.06
N HIS A 42 -9.93 10.99 9.99
CA HIS A 42 -11.18 11.71 9.69
C HIS A 42 -10.99 13.18 9.29
N ASP A 43 -9.88 13.81 9.70
CA ASP A 43 -9.53 15.19 9.36
C ASP A 43 -8.60 15.32 8.15
N LEU A 44 -8.18 14.20 7.54
CA LEU A 44 -7.39 14.28 6.31
C LEU A 44 -8.32 14.69 5.16
N PRO A 45 -7.92 15.69 4.35
CA PRO A 45 -8.69 16.03 3.16
C PRO A 45 -8.85 14.77 2.30
N PRO A 46 -10.03 14.55 1.70
CA PRO A 46 -10.24 13.40 0.82
C PRO A 46 -9.17 13.41 -0.27
N LEU A 47 -8.68 12.22 -0.63
CA LEU A 47 -7.84 12.04 -1.82
C LEU A 47 -8.52 12.73 -3.01
N SER A 48 -7.72 13.24 -3.94
CA SER A 48 -8.21 14.00 -5.10
C SER A 48 -9.46 13.33 -5.70
N VAL A 49 -10.60 14.02 -5.61
CA VAL A 49 -11.93 13.48 -5.98
C VAL A 49 -12.02 13.27 -7.50
N SER A 50 -11.21 14.00 -8.26
CA SER A 50 -11.11 13.93 -9.71
C SER A 50 -9.63 14.01 -10.12
N PRO A 51 -8.85 12.93 -10.01
CA PRO A 51 -7.47 12.94 -10.44
C PRO A 51 -7.43 13.00 -11.98
N ASP A 52 -6.52 13.79 -12.51
CA ASP A 52 -6.15 13.68 -13.92
C ASP A 52 -5.36 12.39 -14.11
N LEU A 53 -5.82 11.54 -15.03
CA LEU A 53 -5.21 10.23 -15.30
C LEU A 53 -4.25 10.26 -16.50
N GLU A 54 -4.27 11.35 -17.27
CA GLU A 54 -3.48 11.49 -18.50
C GLU A 54 -2.18 12.28 -18.28
N SER A 55 -2.05 12.98 -17.14
CA SER A 55 -0.83 13.69 -16.76
C SER A 55 -0.10 13.03 -15.59
N PHE A 56 1.22 13.25 -15.53
CA PHE A 56 2.02 12.84 -14.41
C PHE A 56 2.10 13.97 -13.37
N PRO A 57 2.11 13.65 -12.06
CA PRO A 57 2.43 14.62 -11.03
C PRO A 57 3.80 15.27 -11.28
N GLU A 58 3.94 16.56 -10.93
CA GLU A 58 5.17 17.32 -11.17
C GLU A 58 6.41 16.67 -10.54
N GLU A 59 6.25 16.02 -9.39
CA GLU A 59 7.30 15.29 -8.69
C GLU A 59 7.83 14.12 -9.53
N VAL A 60 6.93 13.41 -10.22
CA VAL A 60 7.29 12.29 -11.09
C VAL A 60 8.03 12.81 -12.31
N GLU A 61 7.55 13.89 -12.93
CA GLU A 61 8.24 14.51 -14.06
C GLU A 61 9.64 15.03 -13.68
N LYS A 62 9.77 15.67 -12.51
CA LYS A 62 11.05 16.13 -11.98
C LYS A 62 11.99 14.94 -11.75
N GLY A 63 11.50 13.88 -11.13
CA GLY A 63 12.29 12.66 -10.89
C GLY A 63 12.73 11.98 -12.20
N LEU A 64 11.91 12.02 -13.24
CA LEU A 64 12.27 11.56 -14.59
C LEU A 64 13.41 12.41 -15.18
N ARG A 65 13.31 13.75 -15.11
CA ARG A 65 14.35 14.67 -15.59
C ARG A 65 15.67 14.51 -14.84
N GLU A 66 15.59 14.33 -13.52
CA GLU A 66 16.74 14.15 -12.63
C GLU A 66 17.29 12.72 -12.61
N LYS A 67 16.71 11.80 -13.41
CA LYS A 67 17.07 10.38 -13.45
C LYS A 67 16.99 9.68 -12.08
N GLN A 68 16.07 10.11 -11.22
CA GLN A 68 15.81 9.48 -9.93
C GLN A 68 14.75 8.37 -10.02
N VAL A 69 13.97 8.34 -11.10
CA VAL A 69 12.95 7.31 -11.36
C VAL A 69 13.57 6.17 -12.15
N THR A 70 13.45 4.95 -11.64
CA THR A 70 13.81 3.73 -12.39
C THR A 70 12.70 3.41 -13.38
N GLN A 71 13.00 3.55 -14.67
CA GLN A 71 12.04 3.21 -15.73
C GLN A 71 11.99 1.70 -15.96
N TYR A 72 10.94 1.23 -16.65
CA TYR A 72 10.77 -0.18 -16.96
C TYR A 72 11.97 -0.79 -17.70
N ALA A 73 12.54 -0.07 -18.67
CA ALA A 73 13.71 -0.53 -19.41
C ALA A 73 14.95 -0.72 -18.51
N ASP A 74 15.09 0.11 -17.48
CA ASP A 74 16.17 0.00 -16.52
C ASP A 74 15.92 -1.14 -15.54
N TRP A 75 14.67 -1.32 -15.09
CA TRP A 75 14.28 -2.49 -14.31
C TRP A 75 14.61 -3.78 -15.08
N ARG A 76 14.28 -3.87 -16.38
CA ARG A 76 14.61 -5.05 -17.19
C ARG A 76 16.11 -5.38 -17.23
N LYS A 77 16.99 -4.39 -17.14
CA LYS A 77 18.45 -4.62 -17.06
C LYS A 77 18.85 -5.17 -15.70
N ILE A 78 18.28 -4.63 -14.62
CA ILE A 78 18.52 -5.12 -13.25
C ILE A 78 18.03 -6.57 -13.14
N ASP A 79 16.81 -6.87 -13.58
CA ASP A 79 16.22 -8.22 -13.56
C ASP A 79 17.11 -9.25 -14.24
N ALA A 80 17.62 -8.94 -15.44
CA ALA A 80 18.53 -9.81 -16.18
C ALA A 80 19.84 -10.07 -15.42
N GLU A 81 20.38 -9.06 -14.73
CA GLU A 81 21.60 -9.20 -13.93
C GLU A 81 21.35 -10.01 -12.64
N GLU A 82 20.20 -9.84 -11.99
CA GLU A 82 19.83 -10.67 -10.82
C GLU A 82 19.67 -12.14 -11.21
N ILE A 83 19.05 -12.43 -12.36
CA ILE A 83 18.96 -13.79 -12.91
C ILE A 83 20.35 -14.36 -13.17
N ARG A 84 21.21 -13.62 -13.88
CA ARG A 84 22.59 -14.04 -14.18
C ARG A 84 23.39 -14.37 -12.92
N ARG A 85 23.24 -13.58 -11.85
CA ARG A 85 23.88 -13.85 -10.55
C ARG A 85 23.27 -15.07 -9.86
N GLY A 86 21.96 -15.25 -9.96
CA GLY A 86 21.24 -16.39 -9.40
C GLY A 86 21.66 -17.72 -10.02
N GLU A 87 21.78 -17.77 -11.36
CA GLU A 87 22.17 -18.97 -12.10
C GLU A 87 23.52 -19.53 -11.64
N ALA A 88 24.50 -18.65 -11.37
CA ALA A 88 25.81 -19.04 -10.85
C ALA A 88 25.75 -19.69 -9.46
N LEU A 89 24.68 -19.46 -8.70
CA LEU A 89 24.44 -20.00 -7.37
C LEU A 89 23.37 -21.11 -7.35
N GLY A 90 22.83 -21.48 -8.51
CA GLY A 90 21.72 -22.43 -8.61
C GLY A 90 20.38 -21.88 -8.09
N LYS A 91 20.21 -20.56 -8.06
CA LYS A 91 18.97 -19.87 -7.69
C LYS A 91 18.27 -19.33 -8.94
N GLU A 92 16.97 -19.05 -8.85
CA GLU A 92 16.23 -18.38 -9.93
C GLU A 92 16.79 -16.97 -10.19
N ARG A 93 17.10 -16.24 -9.11
CA ARG A 93 17.73 -14.92 -9.15
C ARG A 93 18.44 -14.64 -7.83
N GLU A 94 19.44 -13.78 -7.87
CA GLU A 94 20.11 -13.24 -6.69
C GLU A 94 19.89 -11.73 -6.66
N ARG A 95 19.06 -11.28 -5.70
CA ARG A 95 18.67 -9.87 -5.59
C ARG A 95 19.86 -8.98 -5.23
N MET A 96 19.92 -7.79 -5.84
CA MET A 96 20.95 -6.80 -5.55
C MET A 96 20.43 -5.63 -4.70
N ARG A 97 21.32 -4.93 -4.02
CA ARG A 97 20.97 -3.71 -3.29
C ARG A 97 20.76 -2.55 -4.24
N TRP A 98 20.02 -1.53 -3.80
CA TRP A 98 19.81 -0.31 -4.57
C TRP A 98 21.12 0.35 -5.01
N SER A 99 22.15 0.42 -4.17
CA SER A 99 23.44 1.00 -4.56
C SER A 99 24.13 0.24 -5.70
N GLU A 100 23.92 -1.07 -5.81
CA GLU A 100 24.42 -1.89 -6.92
C GLU A 100 23.59 -1.68 -8.18
N ALA A 101 22.27 -1.58 -8.05
CA ALA A 101 21.37 -1.28 -9.15
C ALA A 101 21.66 0.10 -9.77
N HIS A 102 21.86 1.14 -8.96
CA HIS A 102 22.25 2.47 -9.46
C HIS A 102 23.59 2.42 -10.20
N ARG A 103 24.58 1.68 -9.65
CA ARG A 103 25.88 1.49 -10.32
C ARG A 103 25.76 0.74 -11.65
N LEU A 104 24.90 -0.28 -11.72
CA LEU A 104 24.62 -1.05 -12.95
C LEU A 104 24.01 -0.15 -14.04
N LEU A 105 23.11 0.75 -13.65
CA LEU A 105 22.42 1.65 -14.57
C LEU A 105 23.23 2.89 -14.93
N ALA A 106 24.36 3.15 -14.26
CA ALA A 106 25.16 4.38 -14.37
C ALA A 106 24.35 5.66 -14.10
N HIS A 107 23.46 5.59 -13.11
CA HIS A 107 22.75 6.73 -12.54
C HIS A 107 23.59 7.41 -11.45
#